data_AF-A0A3S2A3Z5-F1
#
_entry.id   AF-A0A3S2A3Z5-F1
#
_cell.length_a   1.000
_cell.length_b   1.000
_cell.length_c   1.000
_cell.angle_alpha   90.00
_cell.angle_beta   90.00
_cell.angle_gamma   90.00
#
_symmetry.space_group_name_H-M   'P 1'
#
loop_
_entity.id
_entity.type
_entity.pdbx_description
1 polymer ?
#
loop_
_entity_poly.entity_id
_entity_poly.type
_entity_poly.pdbx_seq_one_letter_code
_entity_poly.pdbx_strand_id
1 'polypeptide(L)'
;MEHIISAGLVDKDNAARKANLERDYASLGERLDRRGIAIDAVRDKVEKFAVAIPSWGVGTGGTRFARFPGAGEPRDIFDKIEDCAVIQQLTQA
;
A
#
# COMPACT_ATOMS: atom_id res chain seq x y z
N MET A 1 7.99 -14.96 7.04
CA MET A 1 6.74 -14.18 7.02
C MET A 1 5.95 -14.71 5.86
N GLU A 2 4.73 -15.18 6.09
CA GLU A 2 3.89 -15.73 5.02
C GLU A 2 3.38 -14.58 4.15
N HIS A 3 3.50 -14.71 2.83
CA HIS A 3 3.02 -13.72 1.87
C HIS A 3 1.62 -14.14 1.41
N ILE A 4 0.60 -13.37 1.79
CA ILE A 4 -0.80 -13.66 1.44
C ILE A 4 -1.01 -13.45 -0.06
N ILE A 5 -0.42 -12.39 -0.63
CA ILE A 5 -0.38 -12.19 -2.08
C ILE A 5 0.88 -12.84 -2.64
N SER A 6 0.75 -13.64 -3.70
CA SER A 6 1.91 -14.32 -4.28
C SER A 6 2.92 -13.33 -4.85
N ALA A 7 4.21 -13.58 -4.59
CA ALA A 7 5.31 -12.76 -5.11
C ALA A 7 5.28 -12.67 -6.65
N GLY A 8 4.98 -13.80 -7.32
CA GLY A 8 4.87 -13.82 -8.78
C GLY A 8 3.76 -12.93 -9.35
N LEU A 9 2.65 -12.73 -8.62
CA LEU A 9 1.60 -11.78 -9.02
C LEU A 9 2.09 -10.34 -8.86
N VAL A 10 2.70 -10.03 -7.72
CA VAL A 10 3.28 -8.71 -7.44
C VAL A 10 4.34 -8.34 -8.50
N ASP A 11 5.24 -9.27 -8.81
CA ASP A 11 6.30 -9.07 -9.79
C ASP A 11 5.74 -8.81 -11.20
N LYS A 12 4.71 -9.57 -11.60
CA LYS A 12 4.03 -9.38 -12.88
C LYS A 12 3.42 -7.99 -12.99
N ASP A 13 2.69 -7.55 -11.96
CA ASP A 13 2.05 -6.23 -11.95
C ASP A 13 3.06 -5.08 -11.86
N ASN A 14 4.16 -5.26 -11.13
CA ASN A 14 5.28 -4.33 -11.08
C ASN A 14 5.96 -4.20 -12.43
N ALA A 15 6.28 -5.33 -13.08
CA ALA A 15 6.92 -5.34 -14.39
C ALA A 15 6.08 -4.59 -15.45
N ALA A 16 4.76 -4.76 -15.43
CA ALA A 16 3.85 -4.07 -16.34
C ALA A 16 3.87 -2.54 -16.21
N ARG A 17 4.22 -2.01 -15.03
CA ARG A 17 4.19 -0.57 -14.72
C ARG A 17 5.58 0.07 -14.63
N LYS A 18 6.63 -0.75 -14.51
CA LYS A 18 8.01 -0.33 -14.25
C LYS A 18 8.53 0.74 -15.21
N ALA A 19 8.35 0.54 -16.52
CA ALA A 19 8.89 1.46 -17.53
C ALA A 19 8.31 2.88 -17.42
N ASN A 20 7.03 3.00 -17.08
CA ASN A 20 6.41 4.31 -16.87
C ASN A 20 6.88 4.93 -15.54
N LEU A 21 6.94 4.13 -14.47
CA LEU A 21 7.43 4.58 -13.16
C LEU A 21 8.86 5.11 -13.24
N GLU A 22 9.77 4.41 -13.93
CA GLU A 22 11.17 4.83 -14.10
C GLU A 22 11.27 6.17 -14.83
N ARG A 23 10.49 6.36 -15.89
CA ARG A 23 10.44 7.63 -16.65
C ARG A 23 9.91 8.78 -15.79
N ASP A 24 8.83 8.55 -15.06
CA ASP A 24 8.20 9.57 -14.23
C ASP A 24 9.08 9.94 -13.04
N TYR A 25 9.73 8.95 -12.40
CA TYR A 25 10.66 9.17 -11.29
C TYR A 25 11.91 9.93 -11.75
N ALA A 26 12.47 9.60 -12.92
CA ALA A 26 13.59 10.35 -13.49
C ALA A 26 13.20 11.82 -13.79
N SER A 27 12.04 12.03 -14.42
CA SER A 27 11.54 13.38 -14.70
C SER A 27 11.33 14.20 -13.43
N LEU A 28 10.78 13.60 -12.37
CA LEU A 28 10.64 14.24 -11.07
C LEU A 28 12.00 14.54 -10.44
N GLY A 29 12.95 13.61 -10.53
CA GLY A 29 14.32 13.76 -10.02
C GLY A 29 15.00 14.99 -10.60
N GLU A 30 15.00 15.15 -11.93
CA GLU A 30 15.55 16.33 -12.61
C GLU A 30 14.88 17.64 -12.17
N ARG A 31 13.55 17.62 -11.95
CA ARG A 31 12.80 18.81 -11.51
C ARG A 31 13.13 19.18 -10.06
N LEU A 32 13.35 18.20 -9.20
CA LEU A 32 13.71 18.41 -7.79
C LEU A 32 15.18 18.85 -7.66
N ASP A 33 16.07 18.28 -8.46
CA ASP A 33 17.49 18.65 -8.48
C ASP A 33 17.71 20.12 -8.87
N ARG A 34 16.97 20.62 -9.89
CA ARG A 34 16.95 22.06 -10.23
C ARG A 34 16.49 22.97 -9.08
N ARG A 35 15.83 22.41 -8.06
CA ARG A 35 15.37 23.11 -6.86
C ARG A 35 16.27 22.85 -5.64
N GLY A 36 17.38 22.14 -5.82
CA GLY A 36 18.30 21.76 -4.74
C GLY A 36 17.74 20.69 -3.81
N ILE A 37 16.81 19.85 -4.29
CA ILE A 37 16.18 18.79 -3.49
C ILE A 37 16.60 17.43 -4.03
N ALA A 38 17.32 16.65 -3.21
CA ALA A 38 17.69 15.28 -3.56
C ALA A 38 16.47 14.34 -3.44
N ILE A 39 16.01 13.79 -4.57
CA ILE A 39 14.82 12.91 -4.60
C ILE A 39 15.00 11.64 -3.75
N ASP A 40 16.21 11.07 -3.71
CA ASP A 40 16.50 9.89 -2.91
C ASP A 40 16.35 10.14 -1.41
N ALA A 41 16.75 11.33 -0.92
CA ALA A 41 16.55 11.71 0.47
C ALA A 41 15.06 11.87 0.85
N VAL A 42 14.20 12.19 -0.12
CA VAL A 42 12.74 12.21 0.06
C VAL A 42 12.20 10.79 0.08
N ARG A 43 12.58 9.95 -0.89
CA ARG A 43 12.20 8.53 -0.95
C ARG A 43 12.52 7.82 0.36
N ASP A 44 13.75 7.96 0.87
CA ASP A 44 14.21 7.28 2.08
C ASP A 44 13.43 7.71 3.35
N LYS A 45 12.86 8.92 3.35
CA LYS A 45 11.97 9.37 4.43
C LYS A 45 10.57 8.77 4.30
N VAL A 46 10.06 8.70 3.07
CA VAL A 46 8.74 8.13 2.78
C VAL A 46 8.73 6.62 3.06
N GLU A 47 9.79 5.90 2.69
CA GLU A 47 9.93 4.46 2.96
C GLU A 47 9.89 4.11 4.45
N LYS A 48 10.34 5.03 5.32
CA LYS A 48 10.36 4.84 6.78
C LYS A 48 9.10 5.36 7.48
N PHE A 49 8.22 6.02 6.75
CA PHE A 49 6.99 6.55 7.31
C PHE A 49 6.01 5.39 7.51
N ALA A 50 5.51 5.24 8.74
CA ALA A 50 4.56 4.20 9.09
C ALA A 50 3.33 4.80 9.78
N VAL A 51 2.17 4.17 9.56
CA VAL A 51 0.87 4.53 10.11
C VAL A 51 0.10 3.27 10.48
N ALA A 52 -0.32 3.18 11.74
CA ALA A 52 -1.06 2.02 12.22
C ALA A 52 -2.42 1.87 11.51
N ILE A 53 -2.73 0.65 11.08
CA ILE A 53 -3.99 0.32 10.41
C ILE A 53 -5.07 -0.02 11.46
N PRO A 54 -6.26 0.60 11.39
CA PRO A 54 -7.35 0.28 12.31
C PRO A 54 -8.01 -1.06 11.94
N SER A 55 -8.02 -2.01 12.87
CA SER A 55 -8.67 -3.33 12.66
C SER A 55 -10.18 -3.23 12.41
N TRP A 56 -10.86 -2.15 12.84
CA TRP A 56 -12.27 -1.93 12.54
C TRP A 56 -12.51 -1.37 11.12
N GLY A 57 -11.45 -0.97 10.41
CA GLY A 57 -11.52 -0.41 9.07
C GLY A 57 -11.42 -1.42 7.92
N VAL A 58 -11.00 -2.66 8.19
CA VAL A 58 -10.89 -3.71 7.16
C VAL A 58 -12.21 -4.43 6.88
N GLY A 59 -13.17 -4.38 7.80
CA GLY A 59 -14.55 -4.81 7.55
C GLY A 59 -15.43 -3.65 7.08
N THR A 60 -16.51 -3.95 6.37
CA THR A 60 -17.43 -2.90 5.91
C THR A 60 -18.09 -2.21 7.10
N GLY A 61 -17.87 -0.89 7.21
CA GLY A 61 -18.49 -0.03 8.20
C GLY A 61 -19.99 0.16 7.99
N GLY A 62 -20.62 0.97 8.84
CA GLY A 62 -22.05 1.25 8.75
C GLY A 62 -22.40 2.57 9.40
N THR A 63 -23.65 2.98 9.22
CA THR A 63 -24.21 4.17 9.88
C THR A 63 -25.31 3.76 10.85
N ARG A 64 -25.87 4.73 11.57
CA ARG A 64 -27.07 4.50 12.41
C ARG A 64 -28.31 4.05 11.61
N PHE A 65 -28.29 4.16 10.27
CA PHE A 65 -29.43 3.83 9.42
C PHE A 65 -29.32 2.42 8.83
N ALA A 66 -28.14 2.04 8.35
CA ALA A 66 -27.92 0.76 7.71
C ALA A 66 -26.44 0.38 7.64
N ARG A 67 -26.20 -0.92 7.44
CA ARG A 67 -24.92 -1.54 7.08
C ARG A 67 -25.18 -2.55 5.96
N PHE A 68 -24.33 -2.52 4.92
CA PHE A 68 -24.43 -3.38 3.75
C PHE A 68 -23.10 -4.13 3.56
N PRO A 69 -22.91 -5.29 4.25
CA PRO A 69 -21.66 -6.04 4.15
C PRO A 69 -21.40 -6.56 2.73
N GLY A 70 -20.13 -6.55 2.32
CA GLY A 70 -19.69 -7.14 1.06
C GLY A 70 -19.50 -8.65 1.13
N ALA A 71 -18.99 -9.24 0.05
CA ALA A 71 -18.48 -10.60 0.09
C ALA A 71 -17.11 -10.63 0.79
N GLY A 72 -16.82 -11.70 1.53
CA GLY A 72 -15.51 -11.90 2.17
C GLY A 72 -15.28 -11.03 3.42
N GLU A 73 -16.33 -10.61 4.13
CA GLU A 73 -16.16 -9.85 5.38
C GLU A 73 -15.35 -10.64 6.43
N PRO A 74 -14.37 -10.01 7.08
CA PRO A 74 -13.63 -10.65 8.16
C PRO A 74 -14.54 -10.86 9.38
N ARG A 75 -14.55 -12.09 9.90
CA ARG A 75 -15.51 -12.55 10.92
C ARG A 75 -15.03 -12.26 12.33
N ASP A 76 -13.72 -12.29 12.55
CA ASP A 76 -13.09 -12.09 13.84
C ASP A 76 -11.78 -11.29 13.73
N ILE A 77 -11.03 -11.20 14.83
CA ILE A 77 -9.77 -10.44 14.87
C ILE A 77 -8.66 -11.09 14.05
N PHE A 78 -8.68 -12.41 13.86
CA PHE A 78 -7.65 -13.12 13.10
C PHE A 78 -7.83 -12.88 11.61
N ASP A 79 -9.06 -13.00 11.09
CA ASP A 79 -9.38 -12.63 9.71
C ASP A 79 -8.96 -11.16 9.43
N LYS A 80 -9.21 -10.25 10.39
CA LYS A 80 -8.80 -8.83 10.27
C LYS A 80 -7.30 -8.63 10.23
N ILE A 81 -6.53 -9.42 11.00
CA ILE A 81 -5.07 -9.36 10.99
C ILE A 81 -4.53 -9.86 9.64
N GLU A 82 -5.13 -10.91 9.07
CA GLU A 82 -4.80 -11.41 7.73
C GLU A 82 -5.09 -10.34 6.66
N ASP A 83 -6.24 -9.67 6.71
CA ASP A 83 -6.56 -8.57 5.79
C ASP A 83 -5.58 -7.39 5.95
N CYS A 84 -5.24 -7.01 7.18
CA CYS A 84 -4.22 -5.98 7.45
C CYS A 84 -2.84 -6.38 6.91
N ALA A 85 -2.49 -7.67 6.95
CA ALA A 85 -1.22 -8.14 6.41
C ALA A 85 -1.12 -7.99 4.89
N VAL A 86 -2.24 -8.07 4.15
CA VAL A 86 -2.27 -7.73 2.71
C VAL A 86 -1.95 -6.25 2.50
N ILE A 87 -2.55 -5.36 3.29
CA ILE A 87 -2.27 -3.91 3.22
C ILE A 87 -0.79 -3.66 3.51
N GLN A 88 -0.24 -4.22 4.59
CA GLN A 88 1.18 -4.13 4.93
C GLN A 88 2.07 -4.65 3.80
N GLN A 89 1.72 -5.80 3.20
CA GLN A 89 2.53 -6.41 2.15
C GLN A 89 2.65 -5.50 0.91
N LEU A 90 1.54 -4.89 0.50
CA LEU A 90 1.48 -4.11 -0.75
C LEU A 90 1.90 -2.65 -0.58
N THR A 91 1.78 -2.10 0.62
CA THR A 91 2.03 -0.66 0.88
C THR A 91 3.21 -0.40 1.79
N GLN A 92 3.57 -1.37 2.64
CA GLN A 92 4.52 -1.23 3.75
C GLN A 92 4.22 -0.04 4.67
N ALA A 93 2.94 0.35 4.75
CA ALA A 93 2.43 1.45 5.56
C ALA A 93 2.41 1.13 7.06
#